data_AF-A0A9D5NUB7-F1
#
_entry.id   AF-A0A9D5NUB7-F1
#
_cell.length_a   1.000
_cell.length_b   1.000
_cell.length_c   1.000
_cell.angle_alpha   90.00
_cell.angle_beta   90.00
_cell.angle_gamma   90.00
#
_symmetry.space_group_name_H-M   'P 1'
#
loop_
_entity.id
_entity.type
_entity.pdbx_description
1 polymer ?
#
loop_
_entity_poly.entity_id
_entity_poly.type
_entity_poly.pdbx_seq_one_letter_code
_entity_poly.pdbx_strand_id
1 'polypeptide(L)'
;MKTRYFSSVLFAAFAMLFTACDSDRDDNPTLGPNHTATEFVLNTSAVADQYIQLTPDNTVNLTWTQPNYGVNTVVNYKVQVGMVENGNTKWSDFLETGFTSCNVNISSEEIAKAICKLDGFATEDDYVDMGFREIAMRVAANIQTTSSQLVEGTEILSNAVTFKHMAAYCNVPSKGTLWVIGSCCGWPEPSQGNKQTLVDGGWFIEETEIGSNVFKGVVDMPEGDLTFRFYAKLTGWDGGDSYGFKVEDEATEITLTNGAYSGKGMTGKGSWFIAGFPGGKMELTVDRNNNTVTFQLQ
;
A
#
# COMPACT_ATOMS: atom_id res chain seq x y z
N MET A 1 -79.79 40.72 38.26
CA MET A 1 -80.49 40.30 37.02
C MET A 1 -79.49 39.58 36.14
N LYS A 2 -79.73 38.30 35.83
CA LYS A 2 -79.05 37.41 34.85
C LYS A 2 -77.57 37.03 35.12
N THR A 3 -77.25 35.84 35.64
CA THR A 3 -76.94 34.56 34.93
C THR A 3 -75.77 34.73 33.92
N ARG A 4 -74.62 34.02 33.96
CA ARG A 4 -74.40 32.56 33.75
C ARG A 4 -72.96 32.12 34.05
N TYR A 5 -72.86 30.84 34.41
CA TYR A 5 -71.72 29.94 34.64
C TYR A 5 -70.80 29.73 33.40
N PHE A 6 -69.52 29.40 33.62
CA PHE A 6 -68.94 28.05 33.38
C PHE A 6 -67.43 27.95 33.70
N SER A 7 -67.08 26.94 34.52
CA SER A 7 -65.82 26.17 34.70
C SER A 7 -64.47 26.89 34.80
N SER A 8 -63.79 26.87 35.96
CA SER A 8 -62.93 25.77 36.46
C SER A 8 -61.81 25.45 35.44
N VAL A 9 -60.52 25.60 35.75
CA VAL A 9 -59.78 24.71 36.66
C VAL A 9 -58.61 25.44 37.34
N LEU A 10 -58.48 25.10 38.62
CA LEU A 10 -57.52 25.43 39.65
C LEU A 10 -56.05 25.18 39.26
N PHE A 11 -55.19 26.21 39.31
CA PHE A 11 -53.73 26.06 39.37
C PHE A 11 -53.32 26.13 40.86
N ALA A 12 -53.29 24.98 41.52
CA ALA A 12 -52.85 24.87 42.91
C ALA A 12 -51.31 24.78 42.95
N ALA A 13 -50.72 25.64 43.77
CA ALA A 13 -49.31 25.70 44.07
C ALA A 13 -48.78 24.38 44.66
N PHE A 14 -47.59 23.96 44.26
CA PHE A 14 -46.70 23.17 45.09
C PHE A 14 -45.26 23.53 44.77
N ALA A 15 -44.58 24.15 45.75
CA ALA A 15 -43.14 24.26 45.76
C ALA A 15 -42.56 22.85 45.82
N MET A 16 -42.17 22.31 44.66
CA MET A 16 -41.34 21.12 44.59
C MET A 16 -39.89 21.59 44.63
N LEU A 17 -39.25 21.21 45.73
CA LEU A 17 -37.82 21.09 45.90
C LEU A 17 -37.19 20.69 44.56
N PHE A 18 -36.31 21.56 44.03
CA PHE A 18 -35.36 21.13 43.02
C PHE A 18 -34.51 20.05 43.68
N THR A 19 -34.88 18.79 43.49
CA THR A 19 -33.89 17.72 43.56
C THR A 19 -32.99 17.97 42.36
N ALA A 20 -31.93 18.76 42.56
CA ALA A 20 -30.76 18.63 41.73
C ALA A 20 -30.50 17.13 41.65
N CYS A 21 -30.52 16.57 40.43
CA CYS A 21 -29.84 15.31 40.20
C CYS A 21 -28.35 15.60 40.36
N ASP A 22 -27.91 15.78 41.61
CA ASP A 22 -26.54 15.60 42.06
C ASP A 22 -26.26 14.09 41.95
N SER A 23 -26.09 13.68 40.71
CA SER A 23 -25.27 12.53 40.35
C SER A 23 -24.67 12.87 39.00
N ASP A 24 -23.96 14.00 38.97
CA ASP A 24 -22.85 14.16 38.05
C ASP A 24 -21.92 13.00 38.39
N ARG A 25 -22.03 11.93 37.58
CA ARG A 25 -21.07 10.83 37.60
C ARG A 25 -19.81 11.40 36.98
N ASP A 26 -19.05 12.12 37.79
CA ASP A 26 -17.67 12.53 37.49
C ASP A 26 -16.76 11.31 37.23
N ASP A 27 -17.25 10.09 37.46
CA ASP A 27 -16.66 8.84 36.97
C ASP A 27 -16.94 8.63 35.49
N ASN A 28 -16.46 9.53 34.62
CA ASN A 28 -16.26 9.14 33.23
C ASN A 28 -15.03 8.21 33.20
N PRO A 29 -15.13 6.96 32.69
CA PRO A 29 -14.00 6.05 32.66
C PRO A 29 -12.84 6.71 31.91
N THR A 30 -11.78 7.08 32.64
CA THR A 30 -10.56 7.59 32.04
C THR A 30 -9.65 6.42 31.74
N LEU A 31 -9.04 6.40 30.55
CA LEU A 31 -8.00 5.45 30.18
C LEU A 31 -6.76 5.73 31.05
N GLY A 32 -6.77 5.23 32.29
CA GLY A 32 -5.61 5.24 33.18
C GLY A 32 -4.55 4.21 32.76
N PRO A 33 -3.32 4.31 33.29
CA PRO A 33 -2.17 3.44 32.96
C PRO A 33 -2.36 1.94 33.27
N ASN A 34 -3.50 1.56 33.86
CA ASN A 34 -3.86 0.19 34.23
C ASN A 34 -4.94 -0.43 33.30
N HIS A 35 -5.29 0.22 32.18
CA HIS A 35 -6.20 -0.34 31.16
C HIS A 35 -5.43 -1.08 30.06
N THR A 36 -4.43 -1.86 30.45
CA THR A 36 -3.75 -2.76 29.54
C THR A 36 -4.55 -4.06 29.50
N ALA A 37 -5.12 -4.38 28.35
CA ALA A 37 -5.66 -5.72 28.15
C ALA A 37 -4.54 -6.73 28.44
N THR A 38 -4.85 -7.81 29.15
CA THR A 38 -3.86 -8.83 29.54
C THR A 38 -3.93 -10.07 28.66
N GLU A 39 -5.04 -10.26 27.95
CA GLU A 39 -5.29 -11.42 27.11
C GLU A 39 -5.81 -10.98 25.75
N PHE A 40 -5.24 -11.58 24.70
CA PHE A 40 -5.71 -11.44 23.33
C PHE A 40 -5.52 -12.77 22.59
N VAL A 41 -6.63 -13.34 22.13
CA VAL A 41 -6.63 -14.66 21.50
C VAL A 41 -7.05 -14.57 20.04
N LEU A 42 -6.12 -14.97 19.17
CA LEU A 42 -6.38 -15.28 17.77
C LEU A 42 -6.80 -16.74 17.65
N ASN A 43 -7.98 -16.97 17.07
CA ASN A 43 -8.52 -18.32 16.92
C ASN A 43 -7.80 -19.06 15.80
N THR A 44 -7.51 -20.34 16.01
CA THR A 44 -7.00 -21.22 14.95
C THR A 44 -8.06 -21.42 13.88
N SER A 45 -7.69 -21.17 12.62
CA SER A 45 -8.58 -21.37 11.48
C SER A 45 -8.89 -22.85 11.27
N ALA A 46 -10.13 -23.18 10.90
CA ALA A 46 -10.53 -24.56 10.58
C ALA A 46 -9.80 -25.13 9.35
N VAL A 47 -9.22 -24.26 8.52
CA VAL A 47 -8.42 -24.64 7.34
C VAL A 47 -6.91 -24.54 7.58
N ALA A 48 -6.47 -24.41 8.85
CA ALA A 48 -5.05 -24.29 9.22
C ALA A 48 -4.18 -25.45 8.70
N ASP A 49 -4.72 -26.67 8.67
CA ASP A 49 -4.01 -27.86 8.20
C ASP A 49 -4.24 -28.16 6.70
N GLN A 50 -5.02 -27.34 5.99
CA GLN A 50 -5.27 -27.51 4.56
C GLN A 50 -4.17 -26.90 3.70
N TYR A 51 -4.05 -27.39 2.47
CA TYR A 51 -3.20 -26.82 1.44
C TYR A 51 -3.83 -25.54 0.89
N ILE A 52 -3.25 -24.40 1.21
CA ILE A 52 -3.70 -23.07 0.80
C ILE A 52 -2.71 -22.53 -0.24
N GLN A 53 -3.13 -22.51 -1.49
CA GLN A 53 -2.44 -21.76 -2.54
C GLN A 53 -2.98 -20.33 -2.52
N LEU A 54 -2.12 -19.36 -2.24
CA LEU A 54 -2.49 -17.95 -2.34
C LEU A 54 -2.63 -17.56 -3.82
N THR A 55 -3.64 -16.77 -4.13
CA THR A 55 -3.88 -16.17 -5.45
C THR A 55 -4.19 -14.68 -5.26
N PRO A 56 -4.10 -13.85 -6.32
CA PRO A 56 -4.46 -12.44 -6.22
C PRO A 56 -5.91 -12.19 -5.73
N ASP A 57 -6.83 -13.12 -6.01
CA ASP A 57 -8.26 -12.91 -5.77
C ASP A 57 -8.81 -13.58 -4.50
N ASN A 58 -8.04 -14.45 -3.84
CA ASN A 58 -8.51 -15.16 -2.66
C ASN A 58 -8.14 -14.46 -1.35
N THR A 59 -8.71 -14.94 -0.25
CA THR A 59 -8.49 -14.38 1.08
C THR A 59 -8.35 -15.48 2.12
N VAL A 60 -7.70 -15.14 3.23
CA VAL A 60 -7.58 -16.02 4.40
C VAL A 60 -8.45 -15.44 5.52
N ASN A 61 -9.46 -16.19 5.96
CA ASN A 61 -10.32 -15.76 7.07
C ASN A 61 -9.61 -15.95 8.41
N LEU A 62 -9.58 -14.88 9.21
CA LEU A 62 -9.11 -14.88 10.58
C LEU A 62 -10.22 -14.38 11.51
N THR A 63 -10.28 -14.97 12.70
CA THR A 63 -11.20 -14.53 13.75
C THR A 63 -10.50 -14.43 15.09
N TRP A 64 -10.91 -13.47 15.90
CA TRP A 64 -10.41 -13.28 17.26
C TRP A 64 -11.52 -12.74 18.15
N THR A 65 -11.22 -12.55 19.43
CA THR A 65 -12.07 -11.78 20.34
C THR A 65 -11.38 -10.47 20.67
N GLN A 66 -12.12 -9.36 20.67
CA GLN A 66 -11.60 -8.07 21.09
C GLN A 66 -11.00 -8.18 22.49
N PRO A 67 -9.74 -7.73 22.70
CA PRO A 67 -9.16 -7.70 24.05
C PRO A 67 -10.02 -6.88 25.00
N ASN A 68 -10.12 -7.34 26.25
CA ASN A 68 -10.87 -6.61 27.26
C ASN A 68 -10.03 -5.45 27.81
N TYR A 69 -10.31 -4.25 27.32
CA TYR A 69 -9.68 -3.01 27.79
C TYR A 69 -10.37 -2.39 29.02
N GLY A 70 -11.38 -3.05 29.60
CA GLY A 70 -12.16 -2.55 30.74
C GLY A 70 -13.14 -1.42 30.40
N VAL A 71 -13.12 -0.93 29.16
CA VAL A 71 -14.00 0.13 28.63
C VAL A 71 -14.49 -0.21 27.23
N ASN A 72 -15.66 0.30 26.86
CA ASN A 72 -16.14 0.23 25.49
C ASN A 72 -15.30 1.17 24.62
N THR A 73 -14.59 0.62 23.65
CA THR A 73 -13.66 1.38 22.81
C THR A 73 -13.58 0.78 21.42
N VAL A 74 -13.18 1.60 20.45
CA VAL A 74 -12.84 1.15 19.10
C VAL A 74 -11.40 0.67 19.11
N VAL A 75 -11.15 -0.51 18.56
CA VAL A 75 -9.83 -1.13 18.52
C VAL A 75 -9.41 -1.28 17.07
N ASN A 76 -8.19 -0.85 16.77
CA ASN A 76 -7.51 -1.12 15.52
C ASN A 76 -6.78 -2.45 15.61
N TYR A 77 -6.90 -3.27 14.57
CA TYR A 77 -6.23 -4.54 14.44
C TYR A 77 -5.28 -4.54 13.24
N LYS A 78 -4.04 -4.97 13.46
CA LYS A 78 -3.02 -5.14 12.43
C LYS A 78 -2.53 -6.58 12.43
N VAL A 79 -2.56 -7.23 11.27
CA VAL A 79 -2.07 -8.61 11.11
C VAL A 79 -0.57 -8.59 10.81
N GLN A 80 0.15 -9.56 11.33
CA GLN A 80 1.55 -9.80 11.01
C GLN A 80 1.72 -11.24 10.55
N VAL A 81 2.46 -11.43 9.47
CA VAL A 81 2.78 -12.75 8.89
C VAL A 81 4.17 -13.15 9.36
N GLY A 82 4.38 -14.43 9.59
CA GLY A 82 5.67 -14.97 9.96
C GLY A 82 5.94 -16.29 9.28
N MET A 83 7.20 -16.57 9.03
CA MET A 83 7.65 -17.86 8.48
C MET A 83 8.21 -18.71 9.62
N VAL A 84 7.74 -19.96 9.73
CA VAL A 84 8.18 -20.88 10.77
C VAL A 84 9.35 -21.72 10.25
N GLU A 85 10.51 -21.62 10.90
CA GLU A 85 11.72 -22.36 10.57
C GLU A 85 12.34 -22.92 11.84
N ASN A 86 12.55 -24.24 11.89
CA ASN A 86 13.20 -24.93 13.02
C ASN A 86 12.57 -24.60 14.39
N GLY A 87 11.24 -24.40 14.43
CA GLY A 87 10.51 -24.07 15.66
C GLY A 87 10.56 -22.60 16.08
N ASN A 88 11.22 -21.73 15.30
CA ASN A 88 11.21 -20.29 15.50
C ASN A 88 10.41 -19.59 14.39
N THR A 89 9.80 -18.46 14.71
CA THR A 89 9.07 -17.65 13.72
C THR A 89 9.84 -16.38 13.39
N LYS A 90 10.16 -16.19 12.10
CA LYS A 90 10.65 -14.91 11.56
C LYS A 90 9.45 -14.08 11.11
N TRP A 91 9.19 -12.96 11.79
CA TRP A 91 8.03 -12.09 11.51
C TRP A 91 8.35 -11.02 10.47
N SER A 92 7.37 -10.72 9.59
CA SER A 92 7.40 -9.59 8.65
C SER A 92 7.08 -8.28 9.37
N ASP A 93 7.00 -7.16 8.63
CA ASP A 93 6.26 -5.98 9.11
C ASP A 93 4.76 -6.30 9.22
N PHE A 94 4.01 -5.46 9.94
CA PHE A 94 2.55 -5.54 9.91
C PHE A 94 2.02 -5.28 8.50
N LEU A 95 0.97 -6.02 8.14
CA LEU A 95 0.23 -5.83 6.91
C LEU A 95 -0.34 -4.39 6.83
N GLU A 96 -0.53 -3.91 5.61
CA GLU A 96 -0.93 -2.53 5.33
C GLU A 96 -2.38 -2.30 5.74
N THR A 97 -3.26 -3.27 5.51
CA THR A 97 -4.66 -3.15 5.90
C THR A 97 -4.84 -3.28 7.42
N GLY A 98 -5.51 -2.30 8.01
CA GLY A 98 -5.99 -2.34 9.39
C GLY A 98 -7.49 -2.63 9.46
N PHE A 99 -7.94 -3.24 10.56
CA PHE A 99 -9.33 -3.64 10.75
C PHE A 99 -9.90 -3.10 12.06
N THR A 100 -11.22 -3.02 12.15
CA THR A 100 -11.95 -2.71 13.39
C THR A 100 -12.97 -3.78 13.77
N SER A 101 -13.07 -4.85 12.98
CA SER A 101 -13.87 -6.05 13.26
C SER A 101 -12.98 -7.22 13.68
N CYS A 102 -13.56 -8.21 14.36
CA CYS A 102 -12.85 -9.40 14.85
C CYS A 102 -13.07 -10.65 13.98
N ASN A 103 -13.73 -10.51 12.83
CA ASN A 103 -13.86 -11.53 11.80
C ASN A 103 -13.58 -10.84 10.47
N VAL A 104 -12.47 -11.22 9.84
CA VAL A 104 -11.93 -10.51 8.68
C VAL A 104 -11.37 -11.49 7.67
N ASN A 105 -11.42 -11.08 6.41
CA ASN A 105 -10.76 -11.76 5.31
C ASN A 105 -9.50 -10.97 4.97
N ILE A 106 -8.34 -11.57 5.22
CA ILE A 106 -7.05 -10.97 4.90
C ILE A 106 -6.75 -11.20 3.42
N SER A 107 -6.33 -10.15 2.72
CA SER A 107 -5.92 -10.26 1.32
C SER A 107 -4.72 -11.20 1.20
N SER A 108 -4.86 -12.21 0.34
CA SER A 108 -3.75 -13.09 -0.01
C SER A 108 -2.61 -12.36 -0.71
N GLU A 109 -2.89 -11.21 -1.33
CA GLU A 109 -1.87 -10.34 -1.92
C GLU A 109 -0.92 -9.82 -0.84
N GLU A 110 -1.45 -9.25 0.26
CA GLU A 110 -0.63 -8.74 1.37
C GLU A 110 0.14 -9.86 2.06
N ILE A 111 -0.47 -11.05 2.19
CA ILE A 111 0.20 -12.23 2.74
C ILE A 111 1.34 -12.68 1.82
N ALA A 112 1.09 -12.80 0.51
CA ALA A 112 2.10 -13.20 -0.46
C ALA A 112 3.27 -12.21 -0.51
N LYS A 113 2.98 -10.90 -0.44
CA LYS A 113 3.99 -9.83 -0.37
C LYS A 113 4.87 -9.97 0.87
N ALA A 114 4.25 -10.21 2.03
CA ALA A 114 4.98 -10.44 3.28
C ALA A 114 5.86 -11.70 3.22
N ILE A 115 5.35 -12.80 2.64
CA ILE A 115 6.12 -14.05 2.46
C ILE A 115 7.31 -13.82 1.51
N CYS A 116 7.10 -13.21 0.35
CA CYS A 116 8.18 -12.90 -0.60
C CYS A 116 9.28 -12.03 0.04
N LYS A 117 8.89 -11.05 0.85
CA LYS A 117 9.83 -10.22 1.61
C LYS A 117 10.60 -11.04 2.66
N LEU A 118 9.94 -11.99 3.34
CA LEU A 118 10.59 -12.88 4.30
C LEU A 118 11.60 -13.82 3.65
N ASP A 119 11.33 -14.25 2.41
CA ASP A 119 12.23 -15.04 1.56
C ASP A 119 13.42 -14.23 1.03
N GLY A 120 13.32 -12.90 1.06
CA GLY A 120 14.37 -12.01 0.59
C GLY A 120 14.39 -11.83 -0.93
N PHE A 121 13.30 -12.15 -1.62
CA PHE A 121 13.16 -11.82 -3.04
C PHE A 121 13.13 -10.30 -3.21
N ALA A 122 13.96 -9.78 -4.11
CA ALA A 122 14.08 -8.35 -4.38
C ALA A 122 13.41 -7.95 -5.70
N THR A 123 13.40 -8.85 -6.68
CA THR A 123 12.74 -8.70 -7.98
C THR A 123 11.90 -9.92 -8.35
N GLU A 124 11.01 -9.79 -9.33
CA GLU A 124 10.30 -10.94 -9.90
C GLU A 124 11.26 -11.97 -10.51
N ASP A 125 12.42 -11.55 -11.02
CA ASP A 125 13.42 -12.46 -11.59
C ASP A 125 14.11 -13.32 -10.52
N ASP A 126 14.18 -12.84 -9.26
CA ASP A 126 14.75 -13.57 -8.13
C ASP A 126 13.77 -14.59 -7.54
N TYR A 127 12.49 -14.50 -7.90
CA TYR A 127 11.45 -15.32 -7.29
C TYR A 127 11.65 -16.79 -7.63
N VAL A 128 11.63 -17.61 -6.59
CA VAL A 128 11.56 -19.06 -6.68
C VAL A 128 10.34 -19.53 -5.92
N ASP A 129 9.53 -20.38 -6.56
CA ASP A 129 8.41 -21.03 -5.86
C ASP A 129 8.96 -21.98 -4.79
N MET A 130 8.82 -21.56 -3.54
CA MET A 130 9.25 -22.31 -2.35
C MET A 130 8.22 -23.38 -1.92
N GLY A 131 7.10 -23.50 -2.63
CA GLY A 131 6.03 -24.44 -2.35
C GLY A 131 5.31 -24.19 -1.02
N PHE A 132 4.62 -25.23 -0.53
CA PHE A 132 3.87 -25.18 0.72
C PHE A 132 4.79 -25.20 1.93
N ARG A 133 4.63 -24.22 2.80
CA ARG A 133 5.42 -24.06 4.04
C ARG A 133 4.51 -23.71 5.21
N GLU A 134 5.08 -23.80 6.41
CA GLU A 134 4.38 -23.41 7.63
C GLU A 134 4.49 -21.89 7.84
N ILE A 135 3.33 -21.23 7.79
CA ILE A 135 3.20 -19.78 7.92
C ILE A 135 2.45 -19.47 9.22
N ALA A 136 3.05 -18.65 10.07
CA ALA A 136 2.43 -18.13 11.28
C ALA A 136 1.73 -16.80 11.02
N MET A 137 0.65 -16.55 11.75
CA MET A 137 -0.01 -15.25 11.80
C MET A 137 -0.28 -14.86 13.26
N ARG A 138 -0.17 -13.56 13.55
CA ARG A 138 -0.61 -12.95 14.81
C ARG A 138 -1.24 -11.59 14.54
N VAL A 139 -1.95 -11.06 15.52
CA VAL A 139 -2.64 -9.77 15.43
C VAL A 139 -2.15 -8.86 16.55
N ALA A 140 -1.89 -7.59 16.24
CA ALA A 140 -1.77 -6.52 17.21
C ALA A 140 -3.10 -5.80 17.33
N ALA A 141 -3.52 -5.53 18.56
CA ALA A 141 -4.70 -4.73 18.89
C ALA A 141 -4.25 -3.45 19.60
N ASN A 142 -4.81 -2.30 19.21
CA ASN A 142 -4.52 -1.01 19.84
C ASN A 142 -5.79 -0.16 19.88
N ILE A 143 -6.04 0.56 20.98
CA ILE A 143 -7.21 1.45 21.06
C ILE A 143 -7.05 2.58 20.04
N GLN A 144 -8.12 2.84 19.28
CA GLN A 144 -8.18 3.91 18.31
C GLN A 144 -9.18 4.98 18.76
N THR A 145 -8.77 6.24 18.73
CA THR A 145 -9.66 7.38 18.99
C THR A 145 -10.66 7.59 17.84
N THR A 146 -11.68 8.42 18.06
CA THR A 146 -12.61 8.84 17.00
C THR A 146 -11.92 9.59 15.85
N SER A 147 -10.73 10.15 16.07
CA SER A 147 -9.87 10.78 15.05
C SER A 147 -8.87 9.82 14.41
N SER A 148 -9.05 8.51 14.60
CA SER A 148 -8.19 7.45 14.07
C SER A 148 -6.73 7.48 14.54
N GLN A 149 -6.48 8.07 15.70
CA GLN A 149 -5.17 8.04 16.33
C GLN A 149 -5.07 6.82 17.26
N LEU A 150 -3.94 6.12 17.21
CA LEU A 150 -3.64 5.02 18.12
C LEU A 150 -3.31 5.57 19.51
N VAL A 151 -3.82 4.92 20.56
CA VAL A 151 -3.57 5.31 21.94
C VAL A 151 -2.32 4.59 22.44
N GLU A 152 -1.29 5.38 22.75
CA GLU A 152 -0.02 4.88 23.27
C GLU A 152 -0.23 4.06 24.55
N GLY A 153 0.53 2.95 24.68
CA GLY A 153 0.46 2.06 25.84
C GLY A 153 -0.72 1.07 25.85
N THR A 154 -1.57 1.06 24.82
CA THR A 154 -2.73 0.15 24.71
C THR A 154 -2.52 -1.03 23.76
N GLU A 155 -1.31 -1.16 23.19
CA GLU A 155 -0.99 -2.26 22.29
C GLU A 155 -0.92 -3.60 23.04
N ILE A 156 -1.55 -4.62 22.47
CA ILE A 156 -1.39 -6.01 22.88
C ILE A 156 -1.28 -6.92 21.65
N LEU A 157 -0.40 -7.92 21.71
CA LEU A 157 -0.25 -8.95 20.69
C LEU A 157 -1.04 -10.21 21.06
N SER A 158 -1.67 -10.83 20.06
CA SER A 158 -2.30 -12.13 20.22
C SER A 158 -1.27 -13.25 20.36
N ASN A 159 -1.73 -14.45 20.73
CA ASN A 159 -1.01 -15.68 20.39
C ASN A 159 -0.80 -15.78 18.86
N ALA A 160 0.21 -16.56 18.47
CA ALA A 160 0.38 -16.96 17.07
C ALA A 160 -0.48 -18.19 16.75
N VAL A 161 -1.02 -18.22 15.54
CA VAL A 161 -1.62 -19.42 14.93
C VAL A 161 -0.82 -19.77 13.68
N THR A 162 -0.84 -21.03 13.26
CA THR A 162 -0.07 -21.50 12.10
C THR A 162 -0.98 -22.10 11.04
N PHE A 163 -0.64 -21.86 9.79
CA PHE A 163 -1.15 -22.54 8.61
C PHE A 163 -0.04 -23.47 8.11
N LYS A 164 -0.26 -24.78 8.17
CA LYS A 164 0.80 -25.79 7.97
C LYS A 164 1.27 -25.90 6.53
N HIS A 165 0.38 -25.63 5.59
CA HIS A 165 0.64 -25.80 4.17
C HIS A 165 0.14 -24.59 3.39
N MET A 166 0.90 -23.49 3.43
CA MET A 166 0.59 -22.28 2.66
C MET A 166 1.71 -21.99 1.66
N ALA A 167 1.34 -21.71 0.41
CA ALA A 167 2.25 -21.35 -0.67
C ALA A 167 1.89 -19.96 -1.23
N ALA A 168 2.90 -19.10 -1.35
CA ALA A 168 2.76 -17.77 -1.94
C ALA A 168 3.03 -17.81 -3.45
N TYR A 169 2.33 -16.97 -4.21
CA TYR A 169 2.69 -16.66 -5.59
C TYR A 169 3.74 -15.53 -5.62
N CYS A 170 4.34 -15.29 -6.80
CA CYS A 170 5.26 -14.18 -6.99
C CYS A 170 4.55 -12.84 -6.74
N ASN A 171 4.83 -12.23 -5.58
CA ASN A 171 4.38 -10.89 -5.23
C ASN A 171 5.52 -10.12 -4.57
N VAL A 172 6.61 -9.97 -5.31
CA VAL A 172 7.82 -9.34 -4.80
C VAL A 172 7.65 -7.82 -4.83
N PRO A 173 7.80 -7.12 -3.69
CA PRO A 173 7.84 -5.66 -3.69
C PRO A 173 9.18 -5.21 -4.29
N SER A 174 9.25 -5.09 -5.62
CA SER A 174 10.42 -4.57 -6.32
C SER A 174 10.19 -3.14 -6.80
N LYS A 175 11.28 -2.39 -7.00
CA LYS A 175 11.18 -1.11 -7.69
C LYS A 175 10.66 -1.37 -9.10
N GLY A 176 9.64 -0.62 -9.51
CA GLY A 176 9.23 -0.60 -10.91
C GLY A 176 10.37 -0.09 -11.79
N THR A 177 10.38 -0.54 -13.05
CA THR A 177 11.32 -0.10 -14.08
C THR A 177 10.57 0.62 -15.19
N LEU A 178 11.08 1.77 -15.63
CA LEU A 178 10.72 2.37 -16.92
C LEU A 178 11.86 2.17 -17.90
N TRP A 179 11.58 1.49 -19.00
CA TRP A 179 12.51 1.27 -20.10
C TRP A 179 12.53 2.50 -21.01
N VAL A 180 13.72 3.00 -21.31
CA VAL A 180 13.91 4.16 -22.19
C VAL A 180 14.11 3.64 -23.61
N ILE A 181 13.09 3.78 -24.45
CA ILE A 181 13.10 3.22 -25.80
C ILE A 181 12.94 4.34 -26.83
N GLY A 182 13.86 4.36 -27.78
CA GLY A 182 13.94 5.42 -28.76
C GLY A 182 15.06 5.22 -29.79
N SER A 183 15.32 6.28 -30.55
CA SER A 183 16.48 6.41 -31.42
C SER A 183 17.81 6.19 -30.67
N CYS A 184 17.88 6.54 -29.38
CA CYS A 184 19.06 6.36 -28.54
C CYS A 184 19.51 4.90 -28.44
N CYS A 185 18.58 3.95 -28.55
CA CYS A 185 18.84 2.51 -28.45
C CYS A 185 18.42 1.71 -29.70
N GLY A 186 18.04 2.40 -30.79
CA GLY A 186 17.67 1.77 -32.05
C GLY A 186 16.26 1.17 -32.10
N TRP A 187 15.34 1.65 -31.26
CA TRP A 187 13.94 1.19 -31.21
C TRP A 187 13.75 -0.34 -31.08
N PRO A 188 14.40 -1.02 -30.12
CA PRO A 188 14.08 -2.40 -29.83
C PRO A 188 12.62 -2.49 -29.40
N GLU A 189 11.91 -3.53 -29.86
CA GLU A 189 10.56 -3.81 -29.37
C GLU A 189 10.60 -3.99 -27.85
N PRO A 190 9.65 -3.41 -27.08
CA PRO A 190 9.54 -3.62 -25.64
C PRO A 190 9.06 -5.05 -25.37
N SER A 191 9.93 -6.04 -25.50
CA SER A 191 9.62 -7.45 -25.32
C SER A 191 10.68 -8.11 -24.44
N GLN A 192 10.31 -9.22 -23.79
CA GLN A 192 11.24 -9.98 -22.95
C GLN A 192 12.49 -10.43 -23.72
N GLY A 193 12.37 -10.67 -25.03
CA GLY A 193 13.51 -11.02 -25.90
C GLY A 193 14.58 -9.92 -26.01
N ASN A 194 14.19 -8.66 -25.80
CA ASN A 194 15.11 -7.51 -25.85
C ASN A 194 15.53 -7.00 -24.45
N LYS A 195 15.05 -7.62 -23.37
CA LYS A 195 15.33 -7.19 -21.99
C LYS A 195 16.83 -7.09 -21.72
N GLN A 196 17.60 -8.12 -22.08
CA GLN A 196 19.05 -8.12 -21.85
C GLN A 196 19.75 -6.99 -22.61
N THR A 197 19.37 -6.74 -23.86
CA THR A 197 19.91 -5.63 -24.66
C THR A 197 19.64 -4.27 -24.01
N LEU A 198 18.45 -4.08 -23.45
CA LEU A 198 18.09 -2.84 -22.74
C LEU A 198 18.89 -2.67 -21.45
N VAL A 199 19.08 -3.75 -20.69
CA VAL A 199 19.90 -3.76 -19.46
C VAL A 199 21.37 -3.48 -19.78
N ASP A 200 21.96 -4.20 -20.74
CA ASP A 200 23.36 -4.06 -21.14
C ASP A 200 23.67 -2.65 -21.66
N GLY A 201 22.70 -2.02 -22.32
CA GLY A 201 22.80 -0.65 -22.80
C GLY A 201 22.46 0.44 -21.77
N GLY A 202 22.02 0.08 -20.56
CA GLY A 202 21.62 1.05 -19.53
C GLY A 202 20.34 1.84 -19.89
N TRP A 203 19.46 1.27 -20.71
CA TRP A 203 18.26 1.92 -21.25
C TRP A 203 17.05 1.80 -20.32
N PHE A 204 17.23 2.17 -19.05
CA PHE A 204 16.17 2.10 -18.06
C PHE A 204 16.39 3.08 -16.90
N ILE A 205 15.30 3.38 -16.18
CA ILE A 205 15.30 4.05 -14.89
C ILE A 205 14.39 3.28 -13.93
N GLU A 206 14.62 3.40 -12.63
CA GLU A 206 13.90 2.64 -11.62
C GLU A 206 13.14 3.56 -10.67
N GLU A 207 12.13 3.04 -9.99
CA GLU A 207 11.47 3.77 -8.92
C GLU A 207 12.46 4.24 -7.84
N THR A 208 12.23 5.44 -7.31
CA THR A 208 13.02 5.99 -6.20
C THR A 208 12.85 5.12 -4.94
N GLU A 209 11.61 4.68 -4.69
CA GLU A 209 11.19 3.79 -3.62
C GLU A 209 10.13 2.83 -4.16
N ILE A 210 10.04 1.61 -3.61
CA ILE A 210 9.08 0.61 -4.09
C ILE A 210 7.65 1.17 -4.04
N GLY A 211 6.96 1.19 -5.18
CA GLY A 211 5.59 1.68 -5.29
C GLY A 211 5.44 3.19 -5.21
N SER A 212 6.53 3.97 -5.25
CA SER A 212 6.45 5.43 -5.25
C SER A 212 5.80 5.97 -6.52
N ASN A 213 5.85 5.21 -7.62
CA ASN A 213 5.45 5.64 -8.96
C ASN A 213 6.22 6.90 -9.43
N VAL A 214 7.39 7.12 -8.83
CA VAL A 214 8.36 8.17 -9.17
C VAL A 214 9.66 7.47 -9.55
N PHE A 215 10.08 7.63 -10.79
CA PHE A 215 11.22 6.94 -11.38
C PHE A 215 12.38 7.91 -11.59
N LYS A 216 13.60 7.47 -11.30
CA LYS A 216 14.80 8.26 -11.47
C LYS A 216 15.99 7.41 -11.88
N GLY A 217 16.79 7.90 -12.82
CA GLY A 217 18.05 7.26 -13.20
C GLY A 217 18.84 8.11 -14.18
N VAL A 218 20.07 7.67 -14.48
CA VAL A 218 20.97 8.35 -15.42
C VAL A 218 21.22 7.43 -16.61
N VAL A 219 20.98 7.92 -17.81
CA VAL A 219 21.17 7.20 -19.07
C VAL A 219 22.23 7.92 -19.91
N ASP A 220 23.16 7.18 -20.49
CA ASP A 220 24.18 7.74 -21.39
C ASP A 220 23.61 7.84 -22.81
N MET A 221 23.27 9.05 -23.24
CA MET A 221 22.54 9.30 -24.48
C MET A 221 23.52 9.65 -25.62
N PRO A 222 23.34 9.10 -26.83
CA PRO A 222 24.23 9.39 -27.94
C PRO A 222 24.06 10.82 -28.45
N GLU A 223 25.12 11.37 -29.06
CA GLU A 223 25.05 12.63 -29.80
C GLU A 223 24.12 12.50 -31.02
N GLY A 224 23.40 13.58 -31.33
CA GLY A 224 22.53 13.69 -32.50
C GLY A 224 21.07 13.91 -32.15
N ASP A 225 20.20 13.72 -33.13
CA ASP A 225 18.76 13.84 -32.93
C ASP A 225 18.23 12.71 -32.05
N LEU A 226 17.64 13.06 -30.91
CA LEU A 226 17.09 12.09 -29.96
C LEU A 226 15.57 12.10 -29.98
N THR A 227 14.98 10.97 -30.31
CA THR A 227 13.58 10.63 -30.02
C THR A 227 13.51 9.48 -29.03
N PHE A 228 12.72 9.58 -27.97
CA PHE A 228 12.46 8.48 -27.04
C PHE A 228 11.14 8.63 -26.28
N ARG A 229 10.67 7.52 -25.71
CA ARG A 229 9.55 7.43 -24.76
C ARG A 229 9.82 6.30 -23.74
N PHE A 230 8.94 6.16 -22.77
CA PHE A 230 9.09 5.17 -21.70
C PHE A 230 8.10 4.00 -21.84
N TYR A 231 8.49 2.83 -21.35
CA TYR A 231 7.62 1.65 -21.23
C TYR A 231 7.72 1.08 -19.83
N ALA A 232 6.58 0.81 -19.18
CA ALA A 232 6.57 0.15 -17.87
C ALA A 232 6.55 -1.40 -17.98
N LYS A 233 6.25 -1.95 -19.17
CA LYS A 233 6.18 -3.40 -19.41
C LYS A 233 6.86 -3.78 -20.71
N LEU A 234 7.44 -4.98 -20.74
CA LEU A 234 8.05 -5.58 -21.94
C LEU A 234 7.11 -6.60 -22.59
N THR A 235 5.94 -6.15 -23.07
CA THR A 235 4.88 -7.00 -23.66
C THR A 235 4.42 -6.56 -25.06
N GLY A 236 5.30 -5.89 -25.80
CA GLY A 236 5.05 -5.37 -27.16
C GLY A 236 4.58 -3.92 -27.18
N TRP A 237 4.52 -3.31 -28.37
CA TRP A 237 4.28 -1.86 -28.53
C TRP A 237 2.97 -1.36 -27.91
N ASP A 238 1.90 -2.16 -28.02
CA ASP A 238 0.57 -1.82 -27.51
C ASP A 238 0.32 -2.31 -26.07
N GLY A 239 1.05 -3.35 -25.63
CA GLY A 239 0.94 -3.93 -24.28
C GLY A 239 1.91 -3.34 -23.26
N GLY A 240 2.98 -2.69 -23.73
CA GLY A 240 4.11 -2.28 -22.92
C GLY A 240 3.87 -1.13 -21.93
N ASP A 241 2.63 -0.66 -21.78
CA ASP A 241 2.27 0.50 -20.95
C ASP A 241 3.15 1.71 -21.27
N SER A 242 2.97 2.24 -22.48
CA SER A 242 3.74 3.38 -23.02
C SER A 242 3.42 4.68 -22.28
N TYR A 243 4.47 5.42 -21.94
CA TYR A 243 4.39 6.73 -21.31
C TYR A 243 5.21 7.76 -22.09
N GLY A 244 4.55 8.82 -22.51
CA GLY A 244 4.99 9.70 -23.59
C GLY A 244 4.61 11.17 -23.38
N PHE A 245 4.94 11.99 -24.38
CA PHE A 245 4.62 13.42 -24.38
C PHE A 245 3.12 13.68 -24.56
N LYS A 246 2.47 12.89 -25.42
CA LYS A 246 1.04 13.00 -25.78
C LYS A 246 0.44 11.64 -26.13
N VAL A 247 -0.87 11.60 -26.34
CA VAL A 247 -1.59 10.35 -26.65
C VAL A 247 -1.20 9.82 -28.02
N GLU A 248 -1.15 10.70 -29.02
CA GLU A 248 -0.89 10.38 -30.42
C GLU A 248 0.55 9.92 -30.64
N ASP A 249 0.74 8.94 -31.52
CA ASP A 249 2.05 8.38 -31.88
C ASP A 249 2.83 9.33 -32.80
N GLU A 250 3.29 10.44 -32.22
CA GLU A 250 4.04 11.48 -32.93
C GLU A 250 5.08 12.09 -31.99
N ALA A 251 6.26 12.37 -32.52
CA ALA A 251 7.33 13.03 -31.81
C ALA A 251 7.00 14.52 -31.59
N THR A 252 7.28 15.04 -30.40
CA THR A 252 7.14 16.46 -30.09
C THR A 252 8.48 17.04 -29.69
N GLU A 253 8.91 18.07 -30.40
CA GLU A 253 10.16 18.76 -30.13
C GLU A 253 10.10 19.50 -28.78
N ILE A 254 11.16 19.31 -27.99
CA ILE A 254 11.41 20.02 -26.75
C ILE A 254 12.79 20.66 -26.80
N THR A 255 12.98 21.73 -26.02
CA THR A 255 14.25 22.42 -25.90
C THR A 255 14.80 22.27 -24.49
N LEU A 256 16.07 21.88 -24.37
CA LEU A 256 16.80 21.90 -23.10
C LEU A 256 17.29 23.33 -22.82
N THR A 257 16.68 24.01 -21.85
CA THR A 257 17.13 25.34 -21.40
C THR A 257 18.16 25.16 -20.30
N ASN A 258 19.39 25.63 -20.50
CA ASN A 258 20.51 25.40 -19.59
C ASN A 258 20.74 23.91 -19.27
N GLY A 259 20.60 23.05 -20.28
CA GLY A 259 20.75 21.60 -20.14
C GLY A 259 19.56 20.89 -19.48
N ALA A 260 18.46 21.60 -19.20
CA ALA A 260 17.31 21.06 -18.49
C ALA A 260 16.01 21.19 -19.28
N TYR A 261 15.14 20.20 -19.16
CA TYR A 261 13.73 20.29 -19.55
C TYR A 261 12.85 19.84 -18.39
N SER A 262 11.69 20.48 -18.24
CA SER A 262 10.63 20.01 -17.35
C SER A 262 9.28 20.23 -18.02
N GLY A 263 8.42 19.24 -17.94
CA GLY A 263 7.15 19.26 -18.64
C GLY A 263 6.18 18.17 -18.18
N LYS A 264 5.12 18.01 -18.97
CA LYS A 264 4.11 16.96 -18.74
C LYS A 264 4.53 15.67 -19.45
N GLY A 265 4.09 14.56 -18.87
CA GLY A 265 4.06 13.26 -19.52
C GLY A 265 2.68 12.65 -19.29
N MET A 266 2.34 11.62 -20.05
CA MET A 266 1.07 10.90 -19.89
C MET A 266 1.15 9.50 -20.50
N THR A 267 0.21 8.62 -20.13
CA THR A 267 -0.02 7.39 -20.88
C THR A 267 -0.38 7.73 -22.32
N GLY A 268 0.44 7.28 -23.26
CA GLY A 268 0.36 7.72 -24.64
C GLY A 268 1.57 7.27 -25.45
N LYS A 269 1.44 7.37 -26.77
CA LYS A 269 2.48 6.95 -27.72
C LYS A 269 3.38 8.10 -28.16
N GLY A 270 3.05 9.35 -27.84
CA GLY A 270 3.86 10.49 -28.25
C GLY A 270 5.26 10.44 -27.65
N SER A 271 6.28 10.77 -28.45
CA SER A 271 7.68 10.74 -27.99
C SER A 271 8.22 12.14 -27.76
N TRP A 272 9.19 12.28 -26.86
CA TRP A 272 9.98 13.50 -26.78
C TRP A 272 11.02 13.49 -27.90
N PHE A 273 11.21 14.64 -28.54
CA PHE A 273 12.25 14.86 -29.53
C PHE A 273 13.17 16.01 -29.12
N ILE A 274 14.48 15.80 -29.19
CA ILE A 274 15.51 16.81 -28.94
C ILE A 274 16.40 16.85 -30.19
N ALA A 275 16.36 17.96 -30.92
CA ALA A 275 17.20 18.17 -32.09
C ALA A 275 18.65 18.46 -31.67
N GLY A 276 19.62 17.83 -32.34
CA GLY A 276 21.05 18.08 -32.14
C GLY A 276 21.53 17.93 -30.69
N PHE A 277 21.11 16.87 -30.00
CA PHE A 277 21.54 16.61 -28.63
C PHE A 277 23.07 16.42 -28.59
N PRO A 278 23.78 17.03 -27.63
CA PRO A 278 25.25 17.05 -27.61
C PRO A 278 25.89 15.70 -27.23
N GLY A 279 25.09 14.72 -26.82
CA GLY A 279 25.56 13.46 -26.23
C GLY A 279 25.91 13.61 -24.75
N GLY A 280 25.96 12.47 -24.06
CA GLY A 280 26.38 12.36 -22.67
C GLY A 280 25.28 11.94 -21.70
N LYS A 281 25.61 12.00 -20.41
CA LYS A 281 24.75 11.51 -19.32
C LYS A 281 23.56 12.43 -19.10
N MET A 282 22.37 11.87 -19.20
CA MET A 282 21.12 12.56 -18.92
C MET A 282 20.44 11.90 -17.71
N GLU A 283 20.25 12.67 -16.64
CA GLU A 283 19.38 12.28 -15.53
C GLU A 283 17.91 12.46 -15.96
N LEU A 284 17.14 11.40 -15.83
CA LEU A 284 15.72 11.35 -16.13
C LEU A 284 14.95 11.17 -14.83
N THR A 285 13.93 12.00 -14.63
CA THR A 285 12.96 11.85 -13.55
C THR A 285 11.56 11.80 -14.16
N VAL A 286 10.76 10.79 -13.80
CA VAL A 286 9.37 10.62 -14.23
C VAL A 286 8.49 10.44 -13.01
N ASP A 287 7.62 11.39 -12.75
CA ASP A 287 6.60 11.32 -11.69
C ASP A 287 5.24 11.03 -12.34
N ARG A 288 4.81 9.76 -12.26
CA ARG A 288 3.53 9.31 -12.84
C ARG A 288 2.33 9.66 -11.95
N ASN A 289 2.54 10.07 -10.70
CA ASN A 289 1.46 10.55 -9.84
C ASN A 289 1.01 11.95 -10.27
N ASN A 290 1.97 12.81 -10.59
CA ASN A 290 1.74 14.19 -11.02
C ASN A 290 1.76 14.37 -12.55
N ASN A 291 2.05 13.30 -13.29
CA ASN A 291 2.17 13.29 -14.74
C ASN A 291 3.21 14.31 -15.24
N THR A 292 4.40 14.31 -14.62
CA THR A 292 5.49 15.24 -14.92
C THR A 292 6.79 14.52 -15.21
N VAL A 293 7.64 15.15 -16.02
CA VAL A 293 8.99 14.67 -16.34
C VAL A 293 10.01 15.79 -16.18
N THR A 294 11.23 15.43 -15.80
CA THR A 294 12.41 16.31 -15.81
C THR A 294 13.57 15.58 -16.46
N PHE A 295 14.21 16.21 -17.43
CA PHE A 295 15.42 15.71 -18.09
C PHE A 295 16.55 16.70 -17.85
N GLN A 296 17.68 16.23 -17.37
CA GLN A 296 18.82 17.08 -17.00
C GLN A 296 20.12 16.49 -17.55
N LEU A 297 20.78 17.21 -18.45
CA LEU A 297 22.14 16.90 -18.87
C LEU A 297 23.11 17.13 -17.71
N GLN A 298 24.03 16.18 -17.47
CA GLN A 298 25.07 16.24 -16.44
C GLN A 298 26.41 16.74 -16.97
#